data_AF-A0A0F9NT61-F1
#
_entry.id   AF-A0A0F9NT61-F1
#
_cell.length_a   1.000
_cell.length_b   1.000
_cell.length_c   1.000
_cell.angle_alpha   90.00
_cell.angle_beta   90.00
_cell.angle_gamma   90.00
#
_symmetry.space_group_name_H-M   'P 1'
#
loop_
_entity.id
_entity.type
_entity.pdbx_description
1 polymer ?
#
loop_
_entity_poly.entity_id
_entity_poly.type
_entity_poly.pdbx_seq_one_letter_code
_entity_poly.pdbx_strand_id
1 'polypeptide(L)'
;MSEKETETKTEEKTEEKVDEKWSQEKQRADQAEANFRKASTEKDDLMSAISERDEKLEKLEQRIADLAESQDVPVEDLLDPDLVDAKTIKTVGKMAKEIRDQKKAIDKLTKLAEGFKEKAEKDDAKSEKDKTIERILKPLDKEFGAKFRNSARKRADKLVDDGTEKQPKDVIAAMTLMRACYVFVKDEAEEKETKTQTDSGTASLSLDSPEVKKGSRLEVLADIKKKGLSLFGSKSGT
;
A
#
# COMPACT_ATOMS: atom_id res chain seq x y z
N MET A 1 -54.12 10.28 62.16
CA MET A 1 -53.32 11.49 61.87
C MET A 1 -51.85 11.10 61.66
N SER A 2 -51.53 10.17 60.75
CA SER A 2 -50.13 9.71 60.55
C SER A 2 -49.68 9.70 59.09
N GLU A 3 -50.50 10.17 58.15
CA GLU A 3 -50.14 10.18 56.73
C GLU A 3 -49.51 11.52 56.28
N LYS A 4 -49.73 12.60 57.05
CA LYS A 4 -49.29 13.96 56.66
C LYS A 4 -47.82 14.28 56.97
N GLU A 5 -47.20 13.57 57.90
CA GLU A 5 -45.77 13.74 58.27
C GLU A 5 -44.83 12.88 57.43
N THR A 6 -45.35 11.88 56.71
CA THR A 6 -44.54 11.02 55.83
C THR A 6 -44.44 11.57 54.41
N GLU A 7 -45.45 12.30 53.91
CA GLU A 7 -45.41 12.93 52.58
C GLU A 7 -44.46 14.14 52.54
N THR A 8 -44.54 15.02 53.53
CA THR A 8 -43.70 16.24 53.63
C THR A 8 -42.20 15.93 53.74
N LYS A 9 -41.84 14.89 54.49
CA LYS A 9 -40.43 14.44 54.63
C LYS A 9 -39.90 13.74 53.37
N THR A 10 -40.78 13.23 52.52
CA THR A 10 -40.41 12.60 51.26
C THR A 10 -40.23 13.68 50.19
N GLU A 11 -41.10 14.68 50.14
CA GLU A 11 -41.03 15.83 49.21
C GLU A 11 -39.78 16.70 49.44
N GLU A 12 -39.50 17.09 50.69
CA GLU A 12 -38.34 17.94 51.06
C GLU A 12 -37.00 17.26 50.69
N LYS A 13 -36.93 15.93 50.82
CA LYS A 13 -35.77 15.11 50.45
C LYS A 13 -35.62 14.91 48.93
N THR A 14 -36.69 15.12 48.16
CA THR A 14 -36.64 15.14 46.69
C THR A 14 -36.21 16.50 46.17
N GLU A 15 -36.68 17.60 46.75
CA GLU A 15 -36.30 18.96 46.37
C GLU A 15 -34.80 19.22 46.63
N GLU A 16 -34.30 18.85 47.81
CA GLU A 16 -32.86 18.98 48.14
C GLU A 16 -31.95 18.20 47.17
N LYS A 17 -32.40 17.02 46.71
CA LYS A 17 -31.68 16.21 45.71
C LYS A 17 -31.77 16.80 44.29
N VAL A 18 -32.84 17.53 43.97
CA VAL A 18 -33.00 18.19 42.68
C VAL A 18 -32.10 19.42 42.63
N ASP A 19 -32.02 20.19 43.70
CA ASP A 19 -31.13 21.35 43.82
C ASP A 19 -29.65 20.96 43.80
N GLU A 20 -29.28 19.85 44.47
CA GLU A 20 -27.92 19.33 44.43
C GLU A 20 -27.52 18.85 43.03
N LYS A 21 -28.43 18.18 42.32
CA LYS A 21 -28.22 17.78 40.91
C LYS A 21 -28.10 19.00 39.99
N TRP A 22 -28.96 20.00 40.16
CA TRP A 22 -28.92 21.24 39.40
C TRP A 22 -27.62 22.01 39.63
N SER A 23 -27.14 22.05 40.87
CA SER A 23 -25.86 22.66 41.24
C SER A 23 -24.67 21.93 40.58
N GLN A 24 -24.67 20.59 40.61
CA GLN A 24 -23.64 19.78 39.94
C GLN A 24 -23.66 19.94 38.41
N GLU A 25 -24.85 20.03 37.82
CA GLU A 25 -25.00 20.20 36.37
C GLU A 25 -24.56 21.60 35.93
N LYS A 26 -24.90 22.63 36.70
CA LYS A 26 -24.39 23.99 36.48
C LYS A 26 -22.87 24.06 36.61
N GLN A 27 -22.29 23.40 37.61
CA GLN A 27 -20.84 23.36 37.77
C GLN A 27 -20.14 22.64 36.61
N ARG A 28 -20.75 21.56 36.08
CA ARG A 28 -20.24 20.89 34.87
C ARG A 28 -20.38 21.76 33.63
N ALA A 29 -21.48 22.50 33.49
CA ALA A 29 -21.70 23.43 32.39
C ALA A 29 -20.68 24.58 32.42
N ASP A 30 -20.46 25.19 33.58
CA ASP A 30 -19.47 26.25 33.77
C ASP A 30 -18.04 25.75 33.47
N GLN A 31 -17.71 24.52 33.88
CA GLN A 31 -16.43 23.88 33.56
C GLN A 31 -16.27 23.58 32.07
N ALA A 32 -17.33 23.09 31.42
CA ALA A 32 -17.33 22.83 29.97
C ALA A 32 -17.19 24.13 29.17
N GLU A 33 -17.85 25.21 29.60
CA GLU A 33 -17.74 26.52 28.97
C GLU A 33 -16.33 27.10 29.15
N ALA A 34 -15.74 26.99 30.35
CA ALA A 34 -14.36 27.41 30.58
C ALA A 34 -13.35 26.65 29.69
N ASN A 35 -13.54 25.33 29.55
CA ASN A 35 -12.72 24.50 28.67
C ASN A 35 -12.91 24.87 27.20
N PHE A 36 -14.13 25.15 26.77
CA PHE A 36 -14.41 25.58 25.40
C PHE A 36 -13.77 26.93 25.09
N ARG A 37 -13.88 27.91 25.99
CA ARG A 37 -13.23 29.22 25.84
C ARG A 37 -11.71 29.07 25.72
N LYS A 38 -11.11 28.24 26.57
CA LYS A 38 -9.67 27.95 26.53
C LYS A 38 -9.25 27.28 25.21
N ALA A 39 -10.02 26.28 24.74
CA ALA A 39 -9.74 25.63 23.46
C ALA A 39 -9.92 26.57 22.27
N SER A 40 -10.87 27.51 22.34
CA SER A 40 -11.05 28.54 21.31
C SER A 40 -9.86 29.50 21.26
N THR A 41 -9.39 29.99 22.40
CA THR A 41 -8.21 30.86 22.43
C THR A 41 -6.95 30.12 21.95
N GLU A 42 -6.77 28.87 22.37
CA GLU A 42 -5.65 28.05 21.88
C GLU A 42 -5.72 27.83 20.36
N LYS A 43 -6.92 27.66 19.80
CA LYS A 43 -7.11 27.57 18.35
C LYS A 43 -6.73 28.88 17.63
N ASP A 44 -7.15 30.02 18.16
CA ASP A 44 -6.86 31.32 17.55
C ASP A 44 -5.36 31.67 17.63
N ASP A 45 -4.72 31.32 18.74
CA ASP A 45 -3.26 31.43 18.91
C ASP A 45 -2.51 30.55 17.91
N LEU A 46 -2.95 29.29 17.74
CA LEU A 46 -2.38 28.37 16.76
C LEU A 46 -2.57 28.85 15.32
N MET A 47 -3.75 29.40 14.98
CA MET A 47 -3.99 29.97 13.65
C MET A 47 -3.08 31.16 13.38
N SER A 48 -2.89 32.04 14.37
CA SER A 48 -1.96 33.18 14.26
C SER A 48 -0.52 32.70 14.06
N ALA A 49 -0.10 31.68 14.81
CA ALA A 49 1.22 31.08 14.65
C ALA A 49 1.42 30.40 13.29
N ILE A 50 0.39 29.78 12.72
CA ILE A 50 0.42 29.21 11.36
C ILE A 50 0.60 30.34 10.34
N SER A 51 -0.19 31.41 10.43
CA SER A 51 -0.07 32.57 9.53
C SER A 51 1.33 33.18 9.55
N GLU A 52 1.94 33.35 10.73
CA GLU A 52 3.31 33.86 10.84
C GLU A 52 4.36 32.91 10.23
N ARG A 53 4.11 31.60 10.28
CA ARG A 53 4.99 30.60 9.65
C ARG A 53 4.84 30.61 8.14
N ASP A 54 3.63 30.77 7.62
CA ASP A 54 3.37 30.87 6.19
C ASP A 54 4.05 32.11 5.60
N GLU A 55 3.98 33.27 6.27
CA GLU A 55 4.74 34.46 5.84
C GLU A 55 6.25 34.24 5.84
N LYS A 56 6.77 33.48 6.81
CA LYS A 56 8.21 33.14 6.86
C LYS A 56 8.57 32.17 5.74
N LEU A 57 7.70 31.22 5.41
CA LEU A 57 7.89 30.30 4.30
C LEU A 57 7.90 31.06 2.97
N GLU A 58 6.94 31.96 2.74
CA GLU A 58 6.88 32.78 1.53
C GLU A 58 8.15 33.64 1.37
N LYS A 59 8.63 34.26 2.45
CA LYS A 59 9.90 35.02 2.45
C LYS A 59 11.12 34.14 2.16
N LEU A 60 11.13 32.90 2.64
CA LEU A 60 12.22 31.95 2.36
C LEU A 60 12.17 31.44 0.92
N GLU A 61 10.97 31.16 0.40
CA GLU A 61 10.75 30.78 -1.00
C GLU A 61 11.21 31.89 -1.95
N GLN A 62 10.87 33.15 -1.64
CA GLN A 62 11.32 34.30 -2.42
C GLN A 62 12.85 34.46 -2.39
N ARG A 63 13.50 34.30 -1.22
CA ARG A 63 14.97 34.31 -1.14
C ARG A 63 15.62 33.16 -1.92
N ILE A 64 14.99 31.99 -1.94
CA ILE A 64 15.46 30.85 -2.74
C ILE A 64 15.33 31.16 -4.23
N ALA A 65 14.23 31.79 -4.65
CA ALA A 65 14.05 32.25 -6.03
C ALA A 65 15.11 33.29 -6.44
N ASP A 66 15.35 34.30 -5.59
CA ASP A 66 16.38 35.33 -5.81
C ASP A 66 17.80 34.73 -5.88
N LEU A 67 18.09 33.72 -5.05
CA LEU A 67 19.36 32.98 -5.05
C LEU A 67 19.50 32.05 -6.27
N ALA A 68 18.39 31.55 -6.81
CA ALA A 68 18.39 30.77 -8.04
C ALA A 68 18.61 31.68 -9.26
N GLU A 69 17.96 32.85 -9.29
CA GLU A 69 18.09 33.84 -10.37
C GLU A 69 19.50 34.46 -10.40
N SER A 70 20.09 34.74 -9.23
CA SER A 70 21.48 35.23 -9.14
C SER A 70 22.55 34.19 -9.50
N GLN A 71 22.24 32.90 -9.53
CA GLN A 71 23.17 31.84 -9.97
C GLN A 71 23.24 31.69 -11.50
N ASP A 72 22.28 32.26 -12.24
CA ASP A 72 22.25 32.21 -13.71
C ASP A 72 22.79 33.49 -14.38
N VAL A 73 23.21 34.50 -13.61
CA VAL A 73 23.88 35.68 -14.15
C VAL A 73 25.26 35.28 -14.71
N PRO A 74 25.61 35.63 -15.96
CA PRO A 74 26.96 35.47 -16.48
C PRO A 74 27.96 36.23 -15.61
N VAL A 75 29.05 35.58 -15.19
CA VAL A 75 30.06 36.22 -14.33
C VAL A 75 30.75 37.37 -15.07
N GLU A 76 30.70 37.36 -16.39
CA GLU A 76 31.11 38.43 -17.28
C GLU A 76 30.36 39.75 -17.05
N ASP A 77 29.09 39.69 -16.61
CA ASP A 77 28.26 40.87 -16.34
C ASP A 77 28.47 41.42 -14.92
N LEU A 78 29.17 40.68 -14.07
CA LEU A 78 29.48 41.03 -12.67
C LEU A 78 30.89 41.60 -12.49
N LEU A 79 31.74 41.51 -13.51
CA LEU A 79 33.12 41.97 -13.48
C LEU A 79 33.25 43.31 -14.23
N ASP A 80 33.68 44.35 -13.53
CA ASP A 80 33.94 45.67 -14.12
C ASP A 80 35.15 45.61 -15.08
N PRO A 81 34.95 45.85 -16.40
CA PRO A 81 36.01 45.78 -17.40
C PRO A 81 37.09 46.84 -17.23
N ASP A 82 36.86 47.91 -16.46
CA ASP A 82 37.87 48.94 -16.18
C ASP A 82 38.82 48.55 -15.03
N LEU A 83 38.43 47.58 -14.19
CA LEU A 83 39.21 47.11 -13.04
C LEU A 83 39.90 45.77 -13.28
N VAL A 84 39.41 44.96 -14.22
CA VAL A 84 39.90 43.61 -14.48
C VAL A 84 40.23 43.44 -15.95
N ASP A 85 41.41 42.94 -16.25
CA ASP A 85 41.83 42.74 -17.64
C ASP A 85 40.94 41.71 -18.36
N ALA A 86 40.70 41.92 -19.66
CA ALA A 86 39.81 41.10 -20.47
C ALA A 86 40.20 39.61 -20.52
N LYS A 87 41.46 39.26 -20.26
CA LYS A 87 41.93 37.86 -20.22
C LYS A 87 41.51 37.20 -18.90
N THR A 88 41.58 37.92 -17.79
CA THR A 88 41.07 37.46 -16.49
C THR A 88 39.55 37.28 -16.53
N ILE A 89 38.79 38.21 -17.10
CA ILE A 89 37.33 38.09 -17.26
C ILE A 89 36.96 36.82 -18.05
N LYS A 90 37.62 36.57 -19.19
CA LYS A 90 37.40 35.34 -19.99
C LYS A 90 37.76 34.06 -19.25
N THR A 91 38.80 34.09 -18.42
CA THR A 91 39.25 32.91 -17.67
C THR A 91 38.28 32.60 -16.54
N VAL A 92 37.84 33.62 -15.80
CA VAL A 92 36.84 33.50 -14.74
C VAL A 92 35.49 33.06 -15.29
N GLY A 93 35.06 33.61 -16.44
CA GLY A 93 33.85 33.20 -17.14
C GLY A 93 33.84 31.72 -17.54
N LYS A 94 34.97 31.21 -18.07
CA LYS A 94 35.14 29.78 -18.35
C LYS A 94 35.04 28.92 -17.10
N MET A 95 35.72 29.30 -16.02
CA MET A 95 35.66 28.57 -14.75
C MET A 95 34.24 28.58 -14.16
N ALA A 96 33.54 29.70 -14.23
CA ALA A 96 32.15 29.80 -13.78
C ALA A 96 31.21 28.88 -14.57
N LYS A 97 31.40 28.80 -15.89
CA LYS A 97 30.67 27.86 -16.74
C LYS A 97 30.96 26.40 -16.38
N GLU A 98 32.23 26.04 -16.18
CA GLU A 98 32.61 24.69 -15.75
C GLU A 98 32.03 24.34 -14.38
N ILE A 99 32.04 25.27 -13.42
CA ILE A 99 31.41 25.08 -12.10
C ILE A 99 29.89 24.86 -12.25
N ARG A 100 29.22 25.62 -13.13
CA ARG A 100 27.78 25.45 -13.40
C ARG A 100 27.48 24.09 -14.02
N ASP A 101 28.29 23.65 -14.98
CA ASP A 101 28.15 22.34 -15.62
C ASP A 101 28.42 21.19 -14.64
N GLN A 102 29.42 21.34 -13.77
CA GLN A 102 29.71 20.39 -12.69
C GLN A 102 28.57 20.31 -11.67
N LYS A 103 28.00 21.45 -11.26
CA LYS A 103 26.81 21.47 -10.38
C LYS A 103 25.64 20.70 -11.01
N LYS A 104 25.33 20.95 -12.28
CA LYS A 104 24.28 20.21 -13.02
C LYS A 104 24.58 18.71 -13.09
N ALA A 105 25.84 18.31 -13.22
CA ALA A 105 26.24 16.90 -13.19
C ALA A 105 26.06 16.27 -11.79
N ILE A 106 26.45 16.99 -10.74
CA ILE A 106 26.24 16.59 -9.34
C ILE A 106 24.74 16.41 -9.07
N ASP A 107 23.90 17.37 -9.45
CA ASP A 107 22.44 17.26 -9.26
C ASP A 107 21.84 16.03 -9.95
N LYS A 108 22.31 15.71 -11.15
CA LYS A 108 21.91 14.47 -11.86
C LYS A 108 22.34 13.22 -11.11
N LEU A 109 23.58 13.18 -10.61
CA LEU A 109 24.09 12.05 -9.83
C LEU A 109 23.37 11.91 -8.49
N THR A 110 23.04 13.00 -7.82
CA THR A 110 22.25 13.01 -6.58
C THR A 110 20.87 12.43 -6.81
N LYS A 111 20.15 12.89 -7.85
CA LYS A 111 18.83 12.33 -8.22
C LYS A 111 18.91 10.84 -8.55
N LEU A 112 19.97 10.42 -9.23
CA LEU A 112 20.19 9.01 -9.56
C LEU A 112 20.46 8.18 -8.29
N ALA A 113 21.27 8.69 -7.38
CA ALA A 113 21.58 8.04 -6.09
C ALA A 113 20.33 7.91 -5.21
N GLU A 114 19.51 8.96 -5.13
CA GLU A 114 18.21 8.91 -4.44
C GLU A 114 17.29 7.85 -5.04
N GLY A 115 17.20 7.78 -6.38
CA GLY A 115 16.42 6.74 -7.06
C GLY A 115 16.92 5.32 -6.78
N PHE A 116 18.23 5.10 -6.69
CA PHE A 116 18.79 3.81 -6.29
C PHE A 116 18.51 3.47 -4.83
N LYS A 117 18.58 4.45 -3.93
CA LYS A 117 18.27 4.27 -2.52
C LYS A 117 16.79 3.89 -2.31
N GLU A 118 15.87 4.62 -2.96
CA GLU A 118 14.44 4.31 -2.90
C GLU A 118 14.14 2.92 -3.46
N LYS A 119 14.81 2.54 -4.55
CA LYS A 119 14.67 1.20 -5.12
C LYS A 119 15.19 0.12 -4.17
N ALA A 120 16.36 0.32 -3.56
CA ALA A 120 16.93 -0.61 -2.60
C ALA A 120 16.00 -0.79 -1.39
N GLU A 121 15.46 0.31 -0.84
CA GLU A 121 14.50 0.26 0.28
C GLU A 121 13.21 -0.50 -0.10
N LYS A 122 12.69 -0.31 -1.32
CA LYS A 122 11.53 -1.06 -1.82
C LYS A 122 11.83 -2.55 -1.98
N ASP A 123 13.00 -2.89 -2.51
CA ASP A 123 13.42 -4.28 -2.72
C ASP A 123 13.66 -4.98 -1.37
N ASP A 124 14.27 -4.30 -0.40
CA ASP A 124 14.45 -4.80 0.97
C ASP A 124 13.11 -5.01 1.68
N ALA A 125 12.20 -4.03 1.60
CA ALA A 125 10.87 -4.15 2.18
C ALA A 125 10.06 -5.29 1.55
N LYS A 126 10.21 -5.51 0.24
CA LYS A 126 9.59 -6.65 -0.45
C LYS A 126 10.21 -7.98 -0.01
N SER A 127 11.54 -8.05 0.09
CA SER A 127 12.27 -9.23 0.57
C SER A 127 11.83 -9.64 1.98
N GLU A 128 11.68 -8.68 2.91
CA GLU A 128 11.21 -8.97 4.27
C GLU A 128 9.75 -9.43 4.31
N LYS A 129 8.88 -8.87 3.47
CA LYS A 129 7.50 -9.35 3.30
C LYS A 129 7.47 -10.78 2.77
N ASP A 130 8.27 -11.08 1.74
CA ASP A 130 8.35 -12.42 1.14
C ASP A 130 8.89 -13.45 2.15
N LYS A 131 9.93 -13.11 2.93
CA LYS A 131 10.43 -13.97 4.02
C LYS A 131 9.36 -14.25 5.08
N THR A 132 8.57 -13.23 5.44
CA THR A 132 7.48 -13.37 6.43
C THR A 132 6.38 -14.28 5.90
N ILE A 133 5.99 -14.09 4.64
CA ILE A 133 5.02 -14.97 3.95
C ILE A 133 5.55 -16.40 3.90
N GLU A 134 6.82 -16.62 3.53
CA GLU A 134 7.41 -17.95 3.50
C GLU A 134 7.46 -18.61 4.88
N ARG A 135 7.69 -17.83 5.95
CA ARG A 135 7.67 -18.34 7.34
C ARG A 135 6.28 -18.88 7.71
N ILE A 136 5.21 -18.29 7.18
CA ILE A 136 3.83 -18.73 7.39
C ILE A 136 3.49 -19.94 6.49
N LEU A 137 3.87 -19.90 5.20
CA LEU A 137 3.47 -20.92 4.23
C LEU A 137 4.28 -22.22 4.33
N LYS A 138 5.57 -22.17 4.69
CA LYS A 138 6.42 -23.38 4.76
C LYS A 138 5.92 -24.44 5.74
N PRO A 139 5.49 -24.09 6.98
CA PRO A 139 4.88 -25.07 7.88
C PRO A 139 3.57 -25.65 7.33
N LEU A 140 2.70 -24.81 6.76
CA LEU A 140 1.41 -25.23 6.20
C LEU A 140 1.58 -26.17 5.00
N ASP A 141 2.57 -25.91 4.16
CA ASP A 141 2.91 -26.82 3.05
C ASP A 141 3.38 -28.19 3.52
N LYS A 142 4.05 -28.27 4.67
CA LYS A 142 4.44 -29.56 5.27
C LYS A 142 3.24 -30.29 5.86
N GLU A 143 2.30 -29.56 6.47
CA GLU A 143 1.09 -30.15 7.08
C GLU A 143 0.05 -30.60 6.04
N PHE A 144 -0.22 -29.77 5.03
CA PHE A 144 -1.34 -29.97 4.09
C PHE A 144 -0.88 -30.29 2.66
N GLY A 145 0.35 -29.94 2.29
CA GLY A 145 0.93 -30.15 0.96
C GLY A 145 1.02 -28.87 0.12
N ALA A 146 2.17 -28.67 -0.53
CA ALA A 146 2.45 -27.50 -1.36
C ALA A 146 1.51 -27.31 -2.56
N LYS A 147 0.84 -28.39 -3.02
CA LYS A 147 -0.14 -28.34 -4.12
C LYS A 147 -1.33 -27.43 -3.83
N PHE A 148 -1.69 -27.25 -2.55
CA PHE A 148 -2.85 -26.44 -2.15
C PHE A 148 -2.50 -24.96 -1.91
N ARG A 149 -1.21 -24.61 -1.89
CA ARG A 149 -0.73 -23.26 -1.56
C ARG A 149 -1.41 -22.16 -2.39
N ASN A 150 -1.40 -22.31 -3.71
CA ASN A 150 -1.93 -21.26 -4.60
C ASN A 150 -3.45 -21.12 -4.48
N SER A 151 -4.17 -22.22 -4.27
CA SER A 151 -5.61 -22.23 -4.08
C SER A 151 -6.01 -21.63 -2.73
N ALA A 152 -5.26 -21.95 -1.66
CA ALA A 152 -5.48 -21.39 -0.34
C ALA A 152 -5.22 -19.88 -0.32
N ARG A 153 -4.15 -19.39 -0.98
CA ARG A 153 -3.88 -17.94 -1.11
C ARG A 153 -5.00 -17.20 -1.83
N LYS A 154 -5.42 -17.71 -3.00
CA LYS A 154 -6.55 -17.11 -3.76
C LYS A 154 -7.83 -17.03 -2.93
N ARG A 155 -8.08 -18.02 -2.06
CA ARG A 155 -9.25 -18.00 -1.20
C ARG A 155 -9.10 -17.01 -0.04
N ALA A 156 -7.93 -16.94 0.58
CA ALA A 156 -7.62 -15.95 1.61
C ALA A 156 -7.77 -14.52 1.06
N ASP A 157 -7.24 -14.25 -0.15
CA ASP A 157 -7.37 -12.96 -0.81
C ASP A 157 -8.86 -12.60 -1.04
N LYS A 158 -9.65 -13.55 -1.56
CA LYS A 158 -11.10 -13.36 -1.72
C LYS A 158 -11.84 -13.08 -0.42
N LEU A 159 -11.53 -13.81 0.66
CA LEU A 159 -12.19 -13.59 1.95
C LEU A 159 -11.92 -12.20 2.52
N VAL A 160 -10.73 -11.66 2.26
CA VAL A 160 -10.36 -10.30 2.64
C VAL A 160 -11.01 -9.27 1.72
N ASP A 161 -11.01 -9.49 0.41
CA ASP A 161 -11.61 -8.59 -0.59
C ASP A 161 -13.14 -8.51 -0.43
N ASP A 162 -13.80 -9.63 -0.14
CA ASP A 162 -15.24 -9.73 0.11
C ASP A 162 -15.62 -9.16 1.50
N GLY A 163 -14.64 -8.74 2.32
CA GLY A 163 -14.85 -8.20 3.66
C GLY A 163 -15.34 -9.21 4.69
N THR A 164 -15.30 -10.51 4.36
CA THR A 164 -15.74 -11.59 5.24
C THR A 164 -14.74 -11.80 6.39
N GLU A 165 -13.45 -11.64 6.11
CA GLU A 165 -12.40 -11.60 7.11
C GLU A 165 -11.65 -10.27 7.06
N LYS A 166 -11.22 -9.78 8.25
CA LYS A 166 -10.42 -8.57 8.34
C LYS A 166 -9.01 -8.85 7.85
N GLN A 167 -8.41 -7.90 7.15
CA GLN A 167 -7.01 -8.00 6.73
C GLN A 167 -6.12 -8.26 7.96
N PRO A 168 -5.32 -9.35 7.96
CA PRO A 168 -4.55 -9.73 9.12
C PRO A 168 -3.45 -8.70 9.37
N LYS A 169 -3.45 -8.14 10.58
CA LYS A 169 -2.42 -7.18 11.03
C LYS A 169 -1.20 -7.88 11.63
N ASP A 170 -1.38 -9.11 12.11
CA ASP A 170 -0.35 -9.89 12.80
C ASP A 170 -0.04 -11.19 12.08
N VAL A 171 1.19 -11.68 12.27
CA VAL A 171 1.67 -12.96 11.71
C VAL A 171 0.82 -14.13 12.18
N ILE A 172 0.37 -14.11 13.44
CA ILE A 172 -0.47 -15.17 14.01
C ILE A 172 -1.85 -15.18 13.35
N ALA A 173 -2.47 -14.00 13.18
CA ALA A 173 -3.76 -13.88 12.51
C ALA A 173 -3.67 -14.35 11.05
N ALA A 174 -2.61 -13.95 10.34
CA ALA A 174 -2.36 -14.40 8.97
C ALA A 174 -2.16 -15.92 8.88
N MET A 175 -1.45 -16.52 9.84
CA MET A 175 -1.25 -17.96 9.89
C MET A 175 -2.56 -18.71 10.15
N THR A 176 -3.42 -18.23 11.05
CA THR A 176 -4.73 -18.82 11.34
C THR A 176 -5.66 -18.79 10.13
N LEU A 177 -5.78 -17.63 9.47
CA LEU A 177 -6.58 -17.47 8.25
C LEU A 177 -6.07 -18.40 7.13
N MET A 178 -4.76 -18.42 6.91
CA MET A 178 -4.16 -19.30 5.91
C MET A 178 -4.42 -20.78 6.24
N ARG A 179 -4.29 -21.19 7.51
CA ARG A 179 -4.57 -22.57 7.92
C ARG A 179 -6.02 -22.97 7.64
N ALA A 180 -6.98 -22.10 7.96
CA ALA A 180 -8.39 -22.35 7.65
C ALA A 180 -8.62 -22.52 6.13
N CYS A 181 -7.96 -21.69 5.32
CA CYS A 181 -8.03 -21.82 3.85
C CYS A 181 -7.40 -23.12 3.33
N TYR A 182 -6.28 -23.57 3.91
CA TYR A 182 -5.66 -24.84 3.53
C TYR A 182 -6.55 -26.05 3.86
N VAL A 183 -7.16 -26.07 5.05
CA VAL A 183 -8.13 -27.12 5.44
C VAL A 183 -9.28 -27.16 4.44
N PHE A 184 -9.90 -26.01 4.17
CA PHE A 184 -11.03 -25.94 3.27
C PHE A 184 -10.70 -26.42 1.84
N VAL A 185 -9.55 -26.00 1.30
CA VAL A 185 -9.11 -26.41 -0.05
C VAL A 185 -8.78 -27.90 -0.11
N LYS A 186 -8.21 -28.45 0.98
CA LYS A 186 -7.93 -29.87 1.08
C LYS A 186 -9.23 -30.68 1.12
N ASP A 187 -10.17 -30.28 1.96
CA ASP A 187 -11.47 -30.95 2.10
C ASP A 187 -12.25 -30.90 0.77
N GLU A 188 -12.25 -29.75 0.07
CA GLU A 188 -12.84 -29.64 -1.28
C GLU A 188 -12.17 -30.57 -2.29
N ALA A 189 -10.88 -30.83 -2.17
CA ALA A 189 -10.15 -31.72 -3.07
C ALA A 189 -10.50 -33.19 -2.78
N GLU A 190 -10.59 -33.58 -1.51
CA GLU A 190 -10.99 -34.93 -1.09
C GLU A 190 -12.46 -35.23 -1.46
N GLU A 191 -13.36 -34.24 -1.34
CA GLU A 191 -14.75 -34.38 -1.81
C GLU A 191 -14.87 -34.55 -3.33
N LYS A 192 -13.99 -33.89 -4.10
CA LYS A 192 -13.97 -34.04 -5.56
C LYS A 192 -13.46 -35.42 -5.98
N GLU A 193 -12.43 -35.93 -5.32
CA GLU A 193 -11.90 -37.27 -5.60
C GLU A 193 -12.91 -38.38 -5.28
N THR A 194 -13.65 -38.25 -4.17
CA THR A 194 -14.69 -39.22 -3.78
C THR A 194 -15.90 -39.21 -4.73
N LYS A 195 -16.31 -38.05 -5.26
CA LYS A 195 -17.41 -37.95 -6.25
C LYS A 195 -17.07 -38.53 -7.63
N THR A 196 -15.79 -38.59 -8.00
CA THR A 196 -15.35 -39.21 -9.26
C THR A 196 -15.22 -40.74 -9.21
N GLN A 197 -15.44 -41.38 -8.05
CA GLN A 197 -15.27 -42.85 -7.88
C GLN A 197 -16.56 -43.66 -8.09
N THR A 198 -17.55 -43.12 -8.80
CA THR A 198 -18.74 -43.88 -9.22
C THR A 198 -18.97 -43.69 -10.71
N ASP A 199 -18.93 -44.81 -11.42
CA ASP A 199 -19.22 -45.02 -12.83
C ASP A 199 -18.06 -44.80 -13.82
N SER A 200 -17.13 -45.77 -13.84
CA SER A 200 -16.62 -46.25 -15.13
C SER A 200 -17.09 -47.68 -15.33
N GLY A 201 -18.36 -47.81 -15.70
CA GLY A 201 -18.82 -48.97 -16.46
C GLY A 201 -17.81 -49.29 -17.57
N THR A 202 -17.41 -50.56 -17.61
CA THR A 202 -16.59 -51.16 -18.65
C THR A 202 -17.26 -50.99 -20.02
N ALA A 203 -16.97 -49.89 -20.70
CA ALA A 203 -17.18 -49.75 -22.13
C ALA A 203 -15.81 -49.79 -22.81
N SER A 204 -15.31 -51.01 -23.03
CA SER A 204 -14.19 -51.27 -23.94
C SER A 204 -14.63 -50.92 -25.36
N LEU A 205 -14.47 -49.66 -25.77
CA LEU A 205 -14.42 -49.29 -27.18
C LEU A 205 -12.95 -49.35 -27.61
N SER A 206 -12.60 -50.47 -28.22
CA SER A 206 -11.37 -50.63 -29.01
C SER A 206 -11.40 -49.65 -30.17
N LEU A 207 -10.87 -48.44 -29.97
CA LEU A 207 -10.46 -47.58 -31.06
C LEU A 207 -9.00 -47.89 -31.38
N ASP A 208 -8.80 -48.65 -32.46
CA ASP A 208 -7.53 -48.75 -33.18
C ASP A 208 -6.99 -47.33 -33.43
N SER A 209 -5.96 -46.95 -32.67
CA SER A 209 -5.16 -45.76 -32.93
C SER A 209 -3.90 -46.17 -33.68
N PRO A 210 -3.61 -45.59 -34.85
CA PRO A 210 -2.31 -45.78 -35.48
C PRO A 210 -1.24 -45.11 -34.61
N GLU A 211 -0.22 -45.89 -34.23
CA GLU A 211 0.92 -45.48 -33.41
C GLU A 211 1.48 -44.11 -33.84
N VAL A 212 1.28 -43.10 -33.00
CA VAL A 212 2.07 -41.86 -33.05
C VAL A 212 3.30 -42.09 -32.17
N LYS A 213 4.45 -42.30 -32.82
CA LYS A 213 5.75 -42.46 -32.13
C LYS A 213 6.02 -41.22 -31.27
N LYS A 214 6.35 -41.44 -30.00
CA LYS A 214 6.78 -40.40 -29.05
C LYS A 214 8.19 -39.92 -29.46
N GLY A 215 8.25 -38.86 -30.25
CA GLY A 215 9.48 -38.15 -30.64
C GLY A 215 9.44 -36.68 -30.19
N SER A 216 10.53 -35.95 -30.44
CA SER A 216 10.58 -34.52 -30.11
C SER A 216 9.49 -33.75 -30.88
N ARG A 217 9.05 -32.59 -30.35
CA ARG A 217 7.96 -31.78 -30.94
C ARG A 217 8.17 -31.47 -32.43
N LEU A 218 9.42 -31.37 -32.89
CA LEU A 218 9.77 -31.16 -34.29
C LEU A 218 9.53 -32.40 -35.16
N GLU A 219 9.76 -33.61 -34.65
CA GLU A 219 9.51 -34.86 -35.37
C GLU A 219 8.01 -35.13 -35.50
N VAL A 220 7.23 -34.84 -34.46
CA VAL A 220 5.77 -34.99 -34.49
C VAL A 220 5.14 -34.03 -35.50
N LEU A 221 5.64 -32.78 -35.60
CA LEU A 221 5.19 -31.81 -36.59
C LEU A 221 5.55 -32.20 -38.03
N ALA A 222 6.73 -32.79 -38.24
CA ALA A 222 7.15 -33.29 -39.55
C ALA A 222 6.27 -34.47 -40.00
N ASP A 223 5.92 -35.37 -39.08
CA ASP A 223 5.11 -36.56 -39.38
C ASP A 223 3.64 -36.20 -39.67
N ILE A 224 3.08 -35.20 -38.97
CA ILE A 224 1.74 -34.64 -39.26
C ILE A 224 1.71 -33.99 -40.65
N LYS A 225 2.77 -33.25 -41.03
CA LYS A 225 2.87 -32.64 -42.36
C LYS A 225 3.01 -33.68 -43.47
N LYS A 226 3.68 -34.80 -43.19
CA LYS A 226 3.87 -35.91 -44.14
C LYS A 226 2.62 -36.78 -44.31
N LYS A 227 1.80 -36.90 -43.26
CA LYS A 227 0.54 -37.67 -43.27
C LYS A 227 -0.66 -36.92 -43.83
N GLY A 228 -0.51 -35.67 -44.28
CA GLY A 228 -1.53 -34.96 -45.05
C GLY A 228 -2.87 -34.77 -44.32
N LEU A 229 -2.88 -34.82 -42.98
CA LEU A 229 -4.08 -34.51 -42.21
C LEU A 229 -4.30 -32.98 -42.24
N SER A 230 -5.08 -32.54 -43.24
CA SER A 230 -5.69 -31.22 -43.27
C SER A 230 -6.54 -31.02 -42.01
N LEU A 231 -6.09 -30.13 -41.12
CA LEU A 231 -6.81 -29.74 -39.90
C LEU A 231 -7.85 -28.63 -40.14
N PHE A 232 -8.17 -28.30 -41.38
CA PHE A 232 -9.19 -27.30 -41.72
C PHE A 232 -10.22 -27.89 -42.70
N GLY A 233 -11.38 -28.27 -42.15
CA GLY A 233 -12.56 -28.61 -42.93
C GLY A 233 -13.05 -27.37 -43.68
N SER A 234 -12.92 -27.37 -45.00
CA SER A 234 -13.61 -26.41 -45.87
C SER A 234 -14.92 -27.05 -46.34
N LYS A 235 -16.02 -26.69 -45.67
CA LYS A 235 -17.36 -26.76 -46.27
C LYS A 235 -17.59 -25.47 -47.04
N SER A 236 -17.72 -25.55 -48.35
CA SER A 236 -18.53 -24.60 -49.12
C SER A 236 -19.08 -25.35 -50.32
N GLY A 237 -20.38 -25.63 -50.28
CA GLY A 237 -21.12 -26.27 -51.35
C GLY A 237 -21.56 -25.28 -52.42
N THR A 238 -21.73 -25.82 -53.61
CA THR A 238 -22.77 -25.52 -54.60
C THR A 238 -23.17 -26.84 -55.23
#